data_AF-A0A920H5Y4-F1
#
_entry.id   AF-A0A920H5Y4-F1
#
_cell.length_a   1.000
_cell.length_b   1.000
_cell.length_c   1.000
_cell.angle_alpha   90.00
_cell.angle_beta   90.00
_cell.angle_gamma   90.00
#
_symmetry.space_group_name_H-M   'P 1'
#
loop_
_entity.id
_entity.type
_entity.pdbx_description
1 polymer ?
#
loop_
_entity_poly.entity_id
_entity_poly.type
_entity_poly.pdbx_seq_one_letter_code
_entity_poly.pdbx_strand_id
1 'polypeptide(L)' 'MLLNGADADLLTTEQIKSRYPFLNTENARFPIKGGLAQHRGARCVMTQWRGYAGAASRLGVDIIQNCEVTGSISKE' A
#
# COMPACT_ATOMS: atom_id res chain seq x y z
N MET A 1 9.34 -10.29 -14.20
CA MET A 1 8.12 -9.48 -14.42
C MET A 1 6.99 -10.47 -14.66
N LEU A 2 5.93 -10.48 -13.85
CA LEU A 2 4.77 -11.34 -14.14
C LEU A 2 3.47 -10.57 -14.42
N LEU A 3 3.58 -9.26 -14.72
CA LEU A 3 2.70 -8.43 -15.58
C LEU A 3 3.19 -6.97 -15.56
N ASN A 4 3.16 -6.22 -16.67
CA ASN A 4 3.28 -4.74 -16.72
C ASN A 4 4.36 -4.06 -15.83
N GLY A 5 5.53 -4.65 -15.65
CA GLY A 5 6.64 -4.05 -14.89
C GLY A 5 6.63 -4.36 -13.39
N ALA A 6 5.63 -5.10 -12.91
CA ALA A 6 5.58 -5.55 -11.54
C ALA A 6 6.55 -6.72 -11.29
N ASP A 7 7.31 -6.61 -10.20
CA ASP A 7 8.09 -7.69 -9.60
C ASP A 7 7.16 -8.68 -8.90
N ALA A 8 7.35 -9.96 -9.18
CA ALA A 8 6.66 -11.02 -8.48
C ALA A 8 7.49 -12.29 -8.55
N ASP A 9 7.68 -12.93 -7.40
CA ASP A 9 8.37 -14.20 -7.28
C ASP A 9 7.39 -15.29 -6.88
N LEU A 10 7.46 -16.44 -7.56
CA LEU A 10 6.71 -17.62 -7.18
C LEU A 10 7.50 -18.39 -6.13
N LEU A 11 6.95 -18.48 -4.92
CA LEU A 11 7.56 -19.14 -3.77
C LEU A 11 7.00 -20.55 -3.58
N THR A 12 7.89 -21.50 -3.26
CA THR A 12 7.51 -22.84 -2.79
C THR A 12 7.08 -22.81 -1.34
N THR A 13 6.41 -23.88 -0.88
CA THR A 13 5.94 -23.99 0.51
C THR A 13 7.11 -23.95 1.51
N GLU A 14 8.27 -24.53 1.18
CA GLU A 14 9.47 -24.46 2.02
C GLU A 14 10.01 -23.04 2.13
N GLN A 15 10.03 -22.29 1.02
CA GLN A 15 10.47 -20.89 0.99
C GLN A 15 9.54 -19.98 1.79
N ILE A 16 8.23 -20.25 1.75
CA ILE A 16 7.22 -19.55 2.56
C ILE A 16 7.43 -19.83 4.04
N LYS A 17 7.62 -21.11 4.42
CA LYS A 17 7.84 -21.51 5.83
C LYS A 17 9.13 -20.94 6.40
N SER A 18 10.19 -20.84 5.59
CA SER A 18 11.46 -20.21 6.01
C SER A 18 11.32 -18.70 6.26
N ARG A 19 10.52 -17.98 5.44
CA ARG A 19 10.32 -16.53 5.60
C ARG A 19 9.27 -16.18 6.67
N TYR A 20 8.24 -17.01 6.80
CA TYR A 20 7.10 -16.79 7.69
C TYR A 20 6.85 -18.05 8.53
N PRO A 21 7.68 -18.30 9.56
CA PRO A 21 7.64 -19.54 10.34
C PRO A 21 6.36 -19.72 11.16
N PHE A 22 5.57 -18.66 11.31
CA PHE A 22 4.28 -18.67 12.01
C PHE A 22 3.11 -19.18 11.16
N LEU A 23 3.30 -19.37 9.84
CA LEU A 23 2.24 -19.91 8.97
C LEU A 23 2.05 -21.41 9.22
N ASN A 24 0.81 -21.84 9.41
CA ASN A 24 0.46 -23.25 9.52
C ASN A 24 0.50 -23.92 8.13
N THR A 25 1.61 -24.59 7.82
CA THR A 25 1.78 -25.36 6.58
C THR A 25 1.46 -26.85 6.74
N GLU A 26 1.21 -27.34 7.96
CA GLU A 26 1.17 -28.78 8.28
C GLU A 26 -0.24 -29.31 8.52
N ASN A 27 -1.12 -28.54 9.16
CA ASN A 27 -2.47 -28.95 9.53
C ASN A 27 -3.51 -27.92 9.05
N ALA A 28 -3.39 -27.51 7.79
CA ALA A 28 -4.34 -26.61 7.15
C ALA A 28 -5.41 -27.41 6.40
N ARG A 29 -6.68 -27.02 6.53
CA ARG A 29 -7.81 -27.62 5.79
C ARG A 29 -7.59 -27.60 4.27
N PHE A 30 -6.91 -26.57 3.80
CA PHE A 30 -6.43 -26.44 2.42
C PHE A 30 -4.90 -26.29 2.44
N PRO A 31 -4.15 -27.26 1.90
CA PRO A 31 -2.69 -27.20 1.93
C PRO A 31 -2.17 -26.08 1.03
N ILE A 32 -1.23 -25.29 1.53
CA ILE A 32 -0.53 -24.26 0.76
C ILE A 32 0.32 -24.95 -0.32
N LYS A 33 0.04 -24.65 -1.59
CA LYS A 33 0.77 -25.20 -2.75
C LYS A 33 1.89 -24.29 -3.25
N GLY A 34 1.94 -23.06 -2.77
CA GLY A 34 2.87 -22.03 -3.19
C GLY A 34 2.24 -20.66 -2.98
N GLY A 35 3.01 -19.60 -3.26
CA GLY A 35 2.55 -18.23 -3.08
C GLY A 35 3.26 -17.28 -4.04
N LEU A 36 2.57 -16.22 -4.46
CA LEU A 36 3.16 -15.16 -5.26
C LEU A 36 3.54 -14.02 -4.33
N ALA A 37 4.83 -13.71 -4.26
CA ALA A 37 5.35 -12.62 -3.43
C ALA A 37 5.63 -11.39 -4.29
N GLN A 38 4.96 -10.29 -3.98
CA GLN A 38 5.25 -8.96 -4.51
C GLN A 38 5.99 -8.17 -3.43
N HIS A 39 7.32 -8.03 -3.56
CA HIS A 39 8.16 -7.48 -2.47
C HIS A 39 7.92 -6.00 -2.23
N ARG A 40 7.56 -5.26 -3.27
CA ARG A 40 7.19 -3.83 -3.16
C ARG A 40 5.78 -3.61 -2.62
N GLY A 41 4.98 -4.66 -2.49
CA GLY A 41 3.63 -4.60 -1.96
C GLY A 41 3.67 -4.35 -0.44
N ALA A 42 3.33 -3.14 -0.02
CA ALA A 42 3.18 -2.81 1.39
C ALA A 42 1.93 -1.96 1.61
N ARG A 43 1.31 -2.11 2.77
CA ARG A 43 0.24 -1.20 3.20
C ARG A 43 0.89 0.10 3.65
N CYS A 44 0.69 1.18 2.90
CA CYS A 44 1.10 2.51 3.36
C CYS A 44 0.01 3.10 4.25
N VAL A 45 0.35 3.35 5.51
CA VAL A 45 -0.48 4.11 6.46
C VAL A 45 0.23 5.44 6.71
N MET A 46 -0.51 6.55 6.71
CA MET A 46 -0.05 7.95 6.90
C MET A 46 0.34 8.75 5.64
N THR A 47 0.10 8.25 4.43
CA THR A 47 0.38 9.00 3.17
C THR A 47 -0.24 10.39 3.12
N GLN A 48 -1.48 10.53 3.62
CA GLN A 48 -2.27 11.76 3.49
C GLN A 48 -1.72 12.91 4.35
N TRP A 49 -1.52 12.68 5.65
CA TRP A 49 -1.27 13.74 6.63
C TRP A 49 0.22 14.10 6.76
N ARG A 50 1.10 13.09 6.89
CA ARG A 50 2.54 13.35 7.05
C ARG A 50 3.28 13.43 5.73
N GLY A 51 2.78 12.79 4.68
CA GLY A 51 3.35 12.84 3.33
C GLY A 51 2.96 14.12 2.62
N TYR A 52 1.72 14.18 2.11
CA TYR A 52 1.30 15.26 1.23
C TYR A 52 0.96 16.56 1.95
N ALA A 53 0.08 16.52 2.95
CA ALA A 53 -0.35 17.73 3.67
C ALA A 53 0.84 18.43 4.37
N GLY A 54 1.70 17.66 5.05
CA GLY A 54 2.91 18.20 5.66
C GLY A 54 3.91 18.80 4.68
N ALA A 55 4.13 18.16 3.52
CA ALA A 55 5.03 18.71 2.49
C ALA A 55 4.46 19.98 1.84
N ALA A 56 3.15 20.00 1.52
CA ALA A 56 2.49 21.16 0.94
C ALA A 56 2.52 22.37 1.88
N SER A 57 2.24 22.15 3.18
CA SER A 57 2.32 23.21 4.19
C SER A 57 3.74 23.80 4.29
N ARG A 58 4.78 22.97 4.23
CA ARG A 58 6.19 23.44 4.22
C ARG A 58 6.56 24.27 2.99
N LEU A 59 5.86 24.06 1.87
CA LEU A 59 6.03 24.86 0.65
C LEU A 59 5.18 26.14 0.66
N GLY A 60 4.47 26.42 1.75
CA GLY A 60 3.65 27.63 1.93
C GLY A 60 2.22 27.49 1.42
N VAL A 61 1.72 26.27 1.20
CA VAL A 61 0.32 26.04 0.85
C VAL A 61 -0.54 26.06 2.11
N ASP A 62 -1.58 26.91 2.11
CA ASP A 62 -2.57 26.95 3.19
C ASP A 62 -3.61 25.84 3.04
N ILE A 63 -3.70 24.98 4.06
CA ILE A 63 -4.68 23.89 4.13
C ILE A 63 -5.79 24.34 5.08
N ILE A 64 -6.93 24.74 4.51
CA ILE A 64 -8.08 25.23 5.28
C ILE A 64 -9.09 24.09 5.46
N GLN A 65 -9.27 23.65 6.70
CA GLN A 65 -10.26 22.64 7.06
C GLN A 65 -11.60 23.30 7.42
N ASN A 66 -12.69 22.51 7.38
CA ASN A 66 -14.04 22.98 7.76
C ASN A 66 -14.53 24.20 6.96
N CYS A 67 -13.97 24.42 5.77
CA CYS A 67 -14.37 25.49 4.86
C CYS A 67 -15.19 24.87 3.73
N GLU A 68 -16.51 24.89 3.89
CA GLU A 68 -17.42 24.48 2.83
C GLU A 68 -17.49 25.57 1.75
N VAL A 69 -17.32 25.16 0.49
CA VAL A 69 -17.45 26.09 -0.64
C VAL A 69 -18.92 26.18 -1.02
N THR A 70 -19.57 27.29 -0.67
CA THR A 70 -21.01 27.52 -0.89
C THR A 70 -21.34 28.21 -2.21
N GLY A 71 -20.33 28.68 -2.94
CA GLY A 71 -20.49 29.35 -4.22
C GLY A 71 -19.13 29.71 -4.82
N SER A 72 -19.11 30.00 -6.12
CA SER A 72 -17.92 30.49 -6.82
C SER A 72 -18.31 31.69 -7.68
N ILE A 73 -17.42 32.67 -7.76
CA ILE A 73 -17.63 33.89 -8.55
C ILE A 73 -16.79 33.73 -9.81
N SER A 74 -17.44 33.62 -10.97
CA SER A 74 -16.75 33.72 -12.26
C SER A 74 -16.71 35.19 -12.68
N LYS A 75 -15.52 35.72 -12.93
CA LYS A 75 -15.37 37.00 -13.63
C LYS A 75 -15.48 36.73 -15.13
N GLU A 76 -16.56 37.23 -15.74
CA GLU A 76 -16.62 37.54 -17.16
C GLU A 76 -16.13 38.97 -17.38
#